data_AF-A0A7V9BKD6-F1
#
_entry.id   AF-A0A7V9BKD6-F1
#
_cell.length_a   1.000
_cell.length_b   1.000
_cell.length_c   1.000
_cell.angle_alpha   90.00
_cell.angle_beta   90.00
_cell.angle_gamma   90.00
#
_symmetry.space_group_name_H-M   'P 1'
#
loop_
_entity.id
_entity.type
_entity.pdbx_description
1 polymer ?
#
loop_
_entity_poly.entity_id
_entity_poly.type
_entity_poly.pdbx_seq_one_letter_code
_entity_poly.pdbx_strand_id
1 'polypeptide(L)' 'MWSREHPVLSIGKLMPGRADYYLGTVANGVEDYYTGAGEAPGSWLGASAPGLGLAGRVESEALRAVLGAA' A
#
# COMPACT_ATOMS: atom_id res chain seq x y z
N MET A 1 31.26 21.55 4.55
CA MET A 1 31.14 20.69 3.35
C MET A 1 29.90 19.83 3.56
N TRP A 2 28.78 20.14 2.91
CA TRP A 2 27.52 19.39 3.07
C TRP A 2 27.53 18.19 2.11
N SER A 3 27.44 16.97 2.63
CA SER A 3 27.20 15.78 1.84
C SER A 3 25.77 15.82 1.33
N ARG A 4 25.59 15.77 0.00
CA ARG A 4 24.26 15.53 -0.58
C ARG A 4 23.93 14.06 -0.38
N GLU A 5 23.05 13.78 0.58
CA GLU A 5 22.38 12.48 0.70
C GLU A 5 21.63 12.22 -0.62
N HIS A 6 21.90 11.09 -1.29
CA HIS A 6 21.14 10.66 -2.45
C HIS A 6 19.92 9.86 -1.97
N PRO A 7 18.68 10.24 -2.35
CA PRO A 7 17.52 9.46 -1.98
C PRO A 7 17.58 8.08 -2.65
N VAL A 8 17.28 7.04 -1.88
CA VAL A 8 17.22 5.66 -2.36
C VAL A 8 15.75 5.26 -2.55
N LEU A 9 15.45 4.57 -3.65
CA LEU A 9 14.15 3.98 -3.93
C LEU A 9 14.31 2.48 -4.19
N SER A 10 13.74 1.66 -3.31
CA SER A 10 13.63 0.22 -3.52
C SER A 10 12.36 -0.11 -4.31
N ILE A 11 12.47 -0.95 -5.33
CA ILE A 11 11.32 -1.39 -6.16
C ILE A 11 11.19 -2.91 -6.05
N GLY A 12 10.03 -3.37 -5.58
CA GLY A 12 9.68 -4.79 -5.47
C GLY A 12 8.45 -5.12 -6.31
N LYS A 13 8.44 -6.29 -6.94
CA LYS A 13 7.27 -6.77 -7.70
C LYS A 13 6.29 -7.47 -6.76
N LEU A 14 5.04 -7.04 -6.78
CA LEU A 14 3.96 -7.72 -6.08
C LEU A 14 3.49 -8.95 -6.87
N MET A 15 3.33 -10.08 -6.17
CA MET A 15 2.78 -11.31 -6.75
C MET A 15 1.31 -11.50 -6.31
N PRO A 16 0.47 -12.22 -7.08
CA PRO A 16 -0.89 -12.55 -6.66
C PRO A 16 -0.92 -13.20 -5.27
N GLY A 17 -1.93 -12.87 -4.45
CA GLY A 17 -2.06 -13.38 -3.08
C GLY A 17 -1.12 -12.75 -2.04
N ARG A 18 -0.30 -11.74 -2.41
CA ARG A 18 0.53 -10.98 -1.46
C ARG A 18 -0.09 -9.64 -1.04
N ALA A 19 -1.31 -9.35 -1.49
CA ALA A 19 -2.04 -8.13 -1.14
C ALA A 19 -2.28 -8.02 0.38
N ASP A 20 -2.51 -9.15 1.04
CA ASP A 20 -2.82 -9.20 2.46
C ASP A 20 -1.69 -8.68 3.36
N TYR A 21 -0.43 -8.70 2.90
CA TYR A 21 0.68 -8.07 3.62
C TYR A 21 0.50 -6.55 3.72
N TYR A 22 0.01 -5.91 2.66
CA TYR A 22 -0.23 -4.46 2.61
C TYR A 22 -1.61 -4.07 3.15
N LEU A 23 -2.55 -5.01 3.20
CA LEU A 23 -3.89 -4.84 3.78
C LEU A 23 -3.98 -5.24 5.25
N GLY A 24 -3.01 -6.02 5.75
CA GLY A 24 -2.98 -6.55 7.12
C GLY A 24 -3.06 -5.44 8.17
N THR A 25 -2.51 -4.27 7.86
CA THR A 25 -2.59 -3.06 8.68
C THR A 25 -4.00 -2.45 8.76
N VAL A 26 -4.86 -2.69 7.77
CA VAL A 26 -6.22 -2.14 7.71
C VAL A 26 -7.26 -3.07 8.34
N ALA A 27 -7.02 -4.40 8.36
CA ALA A 27 -8.03 -5.38 8.78
C ALA A 27 -7.79 -6.05 10.14
N ASN A 28 -6.54 -6.25 10.60
CA ASN A 28 -6.25 -6.85 11.90
C ASN A 28 -4.91 -6.34 12.44
N GLY A 29 -4.95 -5.25 13.21
CA GLY A 29 -3.78 -4.66 13.85
C GLY A 29 -3.06 -5.63 14.79
N VAL A 30 -1.99 -6.27 14.31
CA VAL A 30 -1.10 -7.13 15.13
C VAL A 30 0.38 -6.92 14.81
N GLU A 31 0.81 -5.79 14.23
CA GLU A 31 2.24 -5.45 14.20
C GLU A 31 2.49 -4.02 14.68
N ASP A 32 2.43 -3.89 16.00
CA ASP A 32 2.75 -2.67 16.76
C ASP A 32 4.07 -2.82 17.54
N TYR A 33 4.92 -3.80 17.20
CA TYR A 33 5.96 -4.22 18.14
C TYR A 33 7.13 -3.21 18.30
N TYR A 34 7.24 -2.17 17.46
CA TYR A 34 8.31 -1.16 17.60
C TYR A 34 7.93 0.32 17.40
N THR A 35 6.77 0.67 16.83
CA THR A 35 6.42 2.08 16.51
C THR A 35 5.07 2.55 17.06
N GLY A 36 4.19 1.65 17.53
CA GLY A 36 2.94 1.97 18.22
C GLY A 36 1.88 2.72 17.40
N ALA A 37 2.03 2.83 16.07
CA ALA A 37 1.16 3.62 15.22
C ALA A 37 0.63 2.88 13.99
N GLY A 38 1.06 1.64 13.74
CA GLY A 38 0.82 0.94 12.47
C GLY A 38 1.33 1.71 11.23
N GLU A 39 1.07 1.18 10.04
CA GLU A 39 1.25 1.93 8.79
C GLU A 39 0.00 2.79 8.48
N ALA A 40 0.21 3.97 7.90
CA ALA A 40 -0.89 4.81 7.45
C ALA A 40 -1.68 4.10 6.31
N PRO A 41 -3.02 4.27 6.24
CA PRO A 41 -3.82 3.68 5.17
C PRO A 41 -3.37 4.14 3.78
N GLY A 42 -3.31 3.21 2.83
CA GLY A 42 -2.98 3.52 1.44
C GLY A 42 -4.03 4.41 0.76
N SER A 43 -3.61 5.14 -0.28
CA SER A 43 -4.49 5.96 -1.11
C SER A 43 -4.28 5.69 -2.61
N TRP A 44 -5.36 5.82 -3.37
CA TRP A 44 -5.32 5.70 -4.83
C TRP A 44 -4.66 6.93 -5.44
N LEU A 45 -3.66 6.69 -6.29
CA LEU A 45 -2.93 7.70 -7.05
C LEU A 45 -2.95 7.36 -8.54
N GLY A 46 -2.80 8.39 -9.39
CA GLY A 46 -2.72 8.25 -10.85
C GLY A 46 -4.02 8.59 -11.57
N ALA A 47 -3.88 9.09 -12.81
CA ALA A 47 -4.99 9.63 -13.60
C ALA A 47 -6.04 8.59 -14.01
N SER A 48 -5.69 7.30 -14.03
CA SER A 48 -6.59 6.22 -14.42
C SER A 48 -7.48 5.72 -13.28
N ALA A 49 -7.17 6.05 -12.02
CA ALA A 49 -7.93 5.57 -10.86
C ALA A 49 -9.42 5.99 -10.92
N PRO A 50 -9.78 7.24 -11.25
CA PRO A 50 -11.19 7.62 -11.40
C PRO A 50 -11.92 6.84 -12.50
N GLY A 51 -11.23 6.44 -13.58
CA GLY A 51 -11.80 5.63 -14.65
C GLY A 51 -12.18 4.21 -14.21
N LEU A 52 -11.62 3.73 -13.09
CA LEU A 52 -11.95 2.46 -12.44
C LEU A 52 -12.91 2.63 -11.25
N GLY A 53 -13.40 3.85 -10.99
CA GLY A 53 -14.20 4.16 -9.81
C GLY A 53 -13.40 4.19 -8.50
N LEU A 54 -12.07 4.32 -8.58
CA LEU A 54 -11.18 4.30 -7.43
C LEU A 54 -10.75 5.71 -7.04
N ALA A 55 -10.94 6.08 -5.76
CA ALA A 55 -10.53 7.36 -5.21
C ALA A 55 -10.32 7.28 -3.70
N GLY A 56 -9.47 8.15 -3.15
CA GLY A 56 -9.26 8.23 -1.71
C GLY A 56 -8.56 7.00 -1.14
N ARG A 57 -9.06 6.46 -0.03
CA ARG A 57 -8.47 5.32 0.69
C ARG A 57 -8.55 4.03 -0.14
N VAL A 58 -7.52 3.21 -0.03
CA VAL A 58 -7.50 1.85 -0.60
C VAL A 58 -8.26 0.92 0.32
N GLU A 59 -9.36 0.37 -0.18
CA GLU A 59 -10.13 -0.69 0.48
C GLU A 59 -9.64 -2.07 0.06
N SER A 60 -9.70 -3.04 0.97
CA SER A 60 -9.15 -4.39 0.76
C SER A 60 -9.72 -5.09 -0.47
N GLU A 61 -11.04 -5.03 -0.66
CA GLU A 61 -11.73 -5.65 -1.78
C GLU A 61 -11.32 -5.02 -3.12
N ALA A 62 -11.25 -3.69 -3.16
CA ALA A 62 -10.87 -2.95 -4.36
C ALA A 62 -9.43 -3.25 -4.77
N LEU A 63 -8.50 -3.38 -3.80
CA LEU A 63 -7.12 -3.76 -4.10
C LEU A 63 -7.01 -5.18 -4.65
N ARG A 64 -7.72 -6.15 -4.05
CA ARG A 64 -7.76 -7.54 -4.51
C ARG A 64 -8.28 -7.65 -5.95
N ALA A 65 -9.36 -6.95 -6.25
CA ALA A 65 -9.95 -6.89 -7.58
C ALA A 65 -8.95 -6.36 -8.64
N VAL A 66 -8.24 -5.27 -8.34
CA VAL A 66 -7.23 -4.69 -9.26
C VAL A 66 -6.04 -5.64 -9.48
N LEU A 67 -5.67 -6.41 -8.46
CA LEU A 67 -4.59 -7.40 -8.53
C LEU A 67 -5.01 -8.72 -9.18
N GLY A 68 -6.29 -8.89 -9.52
CA GLY A 68 -6.84 -10.13 -10.05
C GLY A 68 -6.81 -11.29 -9.06
N ALA A 69 -6.73 -10.99 -7.77
CA ALA A 69 -6.84 -11.98 -6.70
C ALA A 69 -8.33 -12.06 -6.31
N ALA A 70 -9.01 -13.12 -6.76
CA ALA A 70 -10.38 -13.44 -6.34
C ALA A 70 -10.38 -14.15 -4.98
#